data_AF-A0A843V382-F1
#
_entry.id   AF-A0A843V382-F1
#
_cell.length_a   1.000
_cell.length_b   1.000
_cell.length_c   1.000
_cell.angle_alpha   90.00
_cell.angle_beta   90.00
_cell.angle_gamma   90.00
#
_symmetry.space_group_name_H-M   'P 1'
#
loop_
_entity.id
_entity.type
_entity.pdbx_description
1 polymer ?
#
loop_
_entity_poly.entity_id
_entity_poly.type
_entity_poly.pdbx_seq_one_letter_code
_entity_poly.pdbx_strand_id
1 'polypeptide(L)'
;LLSKLSLAFWDQDDPYDMGGDHCFLPGGNGRLVQALAENLPIVYEKTVHTIRYGPDGVQVVAGGQAYEGDMVLCTVPLGVLKSGAIKFIPELPQRKLDGIKRLGFGLLNKVAMLFPRVFWSTDIDTFGHLSDDPSRRGEFFLFYSYATVAGGPLLIALVAGEAAHNFETMPPTDAVTLVLQILKGIFEPQGIDVPDPIQTVCTRWGTDSFSLGSYSHVAVGASGDDYDILAECVGDGRLFFAGEATTRRYPATMHGAFVSGLREAANMAHHANARALKLKVERSPSKNTQLCASLLADLFRDPDLEFGSFAVIFDRKTSSDPKSTVILRVTLGGARKKGSVDQQHSNKPLFQQLQSHYNQQQQLHVYSLLSRQQALELREVRGGDEMRLHHLCEKLGVKLVGRRGLGSSADAVIASIKAERGNRRSGSSSLSMKSLMIGE
;
A
#
# COMPACT_ATOMS: atom_id res chain seq x y z
N LEU A 1 -5.47 26.25 -15.72
CA LEU A 1 -5.13 25.12 -14.83
C LEU A 1 -6.29 24.47 -14.07
N LEU A 2 -7.42 25.14 -13.78
CA LEU A 2 -8.64 24.43 -13.34
C LEU A 2 -9.05 23.35 -14.36
N SER A 3 -8.79 23.61 -15.64
CA SER A 3 -8.92 22.66 -16.75
C SER A 3 -8.13 21.35 -16.59
N LYS A 4 -7.17 21.27 -15.68
CA LYS A 4 -6.40 20.06 -15.39
C LYS A 4 -6.95 19.26 -14.22
N LEU A 5 -7.88 19.79 -13.43
CA LEU A 5 -8.50 19.09 -12.29
C LEU A 5 -9.59 18.14 -12.77
N SER A 6 -9.66 16.97 -12.14
CA SER A 6 -10.73 16.00 -12.40
C SER A 6 -12.07 16.51 -11.89
N LEU A 7 -13.05 16.71 -12.76
CA LEU A 7 -14.39 17.14 -12.34
C LEU A 7 -15.01 16.19 -11.29
N ALA A 8 -14.72 14.89 -11.39
CA ALA A 8 -15.35 13.87 -10.53
C ALA A 8 -14.63 13.65 -9.20
N PHE A 9 -13.36 14.06 -9.07
CA PHE A 9 -12.50 13.62 -7.97
C PHE A 9 -11.54 14.70 -7.44
N TRP A 10 -11.67 15.96 -7.88
CA TRP A 10 -10.75 17.02 -7.45
C TRP A 10 -10.86 17.34 -5.95
N ASP A 11 -12.05 17.12 -5.37
CA ASP A 11 -12.47 17.38 -3.99
C ASP A 11 -12.67 16.08 -3.19
N GLN A 12 -12.04 14.97 -3.63
CA GLN A 12 -12.24 13.66 -3.01
C GLN A 12 -11.77 13.57 -1.55
N ASP A 13 -10.90 14.50 -1.13
CA ASP A 13 -10.29 14.57 0.19
C ASP A 13 -11.05 15.51 1.14
N ASP A 14 -11.98 16.33 0.65
CA ASP A 14 -12.84 17.21 1.46
C ASP A 14 -13.53 16.50 2.64
N PRO A 15 -14.06 15.26 2.50
CA PRO A 15 -14.68 14.57 3.63
C PRO A 15 -13.73 14.22 4.78
N TYR A 16 -12.42 14.36 4.58
CA TYR A 16 -11.38 14.07 5.58
C TYR A 16 -10.78 15.34 6.19
N ASP A 17 -11.30 16.52 5.84
CA ASP A 17 -10.81 17.78 6.38
C ASP A 17 -10.87 17.79 7.91
N MET A 18 -9.88 18.45 8.53
CA MET A 18 -9.75 18.50 9.97
C MET A 18 -10.51 19.71 10.51
N GLY A 19 -11.29 19.51 11.58
CA GLY A 19 -11.96 20.62 12.25
C GLY A 19 -10.97 21.57 12.95
N GLY A 20 -11.43 22.80 13.18
CA GLY A 20 -10.65 23.86 13.84
C GLY A 20 -10.07 24.87 12.85
N ASP A 21 -9.45 25.92 13.38
CA ASP A 21 -8.90 27.01 12.57
C ASP A 21 -7.56 26.62 11.94
N HIS A 22 -7.34 27.10 10.71
CA HIS A 22 -6.03 27.00 10.06
C HIS A 22 -5.02 27.87 10.81
N CYS A 23 -3.93 27.26 11.28
CA CYS A 23 -2.91 27.95 12.07
C CYS A 23 -1.58 28.05 11.31
N PHE A 24 -0.89 29.17 11.48
CA PHE A 24 0.54 29.27 11.17
C PHE A 24 1.37 28.72 12.35
N LEU A 25 2.52 28.13 12.05
CA LEU A 25 3.47 27.69 13.08
C LEU A 25 4.47 28.82 13.41
N PRO A 26 4.45 29.38 14.63
CA PRO A 26 5.45 30.37 15.04
C PRO A 26 6.87 29.83 14.91
N GLY A 27 7.75 30.62 14.30
CA GLY A 27 9.13 30.22 13.99
C GLY A 27 9.28 29.35 12.74
N GLY A 28 8.19 29.09 12.00
CA GLY A 28 8.19 28.44 10.69
C GLY A 28 8.23 26.91 10.73
N ASN A 29 7.67 26.29 9.69
CA ASN A 29 7.54 24.83 9.57
C ASN A 29 8.89 24.09 9.58
N GLY A 30 9.99 24.76 9.25
CA GLY A 30 11.34 24.17 9.26
C GLY A 30 11.76 23.65 10.65
N ARG A 31 11.27 24.24 11.75
CA ARG A 31 11.57 23.78 13.11
C ARG A 31 11.06 22.36 13.37
N LEU A 32 9.90 22.01 12.81
CA LEU A 32 9.35 20.66 12.91
C LEU A 32 10.27 19.64 12.22
N VAL A 33 10.72 19.97 11.00
CA VAL A 33 11.62 19.10 10.23
C VAL A 33 12.96 18.94 10.95
N GLN A 34 13.51 20.03 11.50
CA GLN A 34 14.77 19.99 12.26
C GLN A 34 14.65 19.12 13.52
N ALA A 35 13.55 19.24 14.27
CA ALA A 35 13.31 18.42 15.45
C ALA A 35 13.18 16.92 15.10
N LEU A 36 12.49 16.59 14.00
CA LEU A 36 12.37 15.21 13.52
C LEU A 36 13.68 14.64 12.96
N ALA A 37 14.58 15.50 12.49
CA ALA A 37 15.88 15.13 11.95
C ALA A 37 16.95 14.92 13.05
N GLU A 38 16.67 15.32 14.29
CA GLU A 38 17.63 15.26 15.38
C GLU A 38 18.09 13.81 15.63
N ASN A 39 19.40 13.61 15.74
CA ASN A 39 20.06 12.31 15.95
C ASN A 39 19.81 11.26 14.85
N LEU A 40 19.35 11.66 13.66
CA LEU A 40 19.26 10.76 12.51
C LEU A 40 20.54 10.83 11.65
N PRO A 41 21.02 9.69 11.11
CA PRO A 41 22.19 9.66 10.24
C PRO A 41 21.84 10.15 8.82
N ILE A 42 21.64 11.45 8.66
CA ILE A 42 21.30 12.08 7.38
C ILE A 42 22.58 12.37 6.59
N VAL A 43 22.64 11.87 5.36
CA VAL A 43 23.75 12.16 4.44
C VAL A 43 23.27 13.16 3.39
N TYR A 44 23.66 14.41 3.56
CA TYR A 44 23.35 15.50 2.62
C TYR A 44 24.20 15.42 1.34
N GLU A 45 23.80 16.16 0.31
CA GLU A 45 24.52 16.26 -0.97
C GLU A 45 24.71 14.92 -1.69
N LYS A 46 23.79 13.96 -1.46
CA LYS A 46 23.77 12.65 -2.11
C LYS A 46 22.51 12.49 -2.97
N THR A 47 22.56 13.04 -4.17
CA THR A 47 21.50 12.84 -5.16
C THR A 47 21.47 11.39 -5.62
N VAL A 48 20.35 10.71 -5.34
CA VAL A 48 20.07 9.34 -5.80
C VAL A 48 19.77 9.36 -7.29
N HIS A 49 20.43 8.48 -8.05
CA HIS A 49 20.19 8.33 -9.50
C HIS A 49 19.74 6.91 -9.87
N THR A 50 19.96 5.92 -9.01
CA THR A 50 19.59 4.54 -9.31
C THR A 50 19.18 3.81 -8.03
N ILE A 51 18.07 3.09 -8.10
CA ILE A 51 17.61 2.19 -7.04
C ILE A 51 17.48 0.80 -7.63
N ARG A 52 18.34 -0.12 -7.19
CA ARG A 52 18.26 -1.54 -7.52
C ARG A 52 17.58 -2.29 -6.40
N TYR A 53 16.68 -3.19 -6.72
CA TYR A 53 15.99 -4.02 -5.73
C TYR A 53 15.77 -5.44 -6.27
N GLY A 54 15.84 -6.43 -5.40
CA GLY A 54 15.75 -7.82 -5.79
C GLY A 54 15.60 -8.77 -4.60
N PRO A 55 15.67 -10.09 -4.85
CA PRO A 55 15.53 -11.10 -3.79
C PRO A 55 16.60 -10.95 -2.70
N ASP A 56 17.79 -10.44 -3.04
CA ASP A 56 18.93 -10.32 -2.11
C ASP A 56 18.96 -9.01 -1.32
N GLY A 57 18.06 -8.06 -1.60
CA GLY A 57 18.04 -6.75 -0.93
C GLY A 57 17.90 -5.60 -1.90
N VAL A 58 18.46 -4.45 -1.52
CA VAL A 58 18.44 -3.22 -2.29
C VAL A 58 19.84 -2.60 -2.36
N GLN A 59 20.09 -1.88 -3.46
CA GLN A 59 21.27 -1.06 -3.63
C GLN A 59 20.85 0.31 -4.18
N VAL A 60 21.13 1.37 -3.42
CA VAL A 60 20.88 2.76 -3.80
C VAL A 60 22.18 3.38 -4.25
N VAL A 61 22.24 3.92 -5.47
CA VAL A 61 23.42 4.60 -5.98
C VAL A 61 23.17 6.10 -5.97
N ALA A 62 23.98 6.82 -5.19
CA ALA A 62 23.86 8.25 -4.93
C ALA A 62 25.24 8.91 -4.86
N GLY A 63 25.42 10.02 -5.59
CA GLY A 63 26.70 10.74 -5.62
C GLY A 63 27.93 9.87 -5.96
N GLY A 64 27.76 8.89 -6.86
CA GLY A 64 28.82 7.96 -7.26
C GLY A 64 29.13 6.85 -6.25
N GLN A 65 28.40 6.75 -5.14
CA GLN A 65 28.55 5.72 -4.11
C GLN A 65 27.34 4.79 -4.07
N ALA A 66 27.58 3.53 -3.74
CA ALA A 66 26.53 2.52 -3.56
C ALA A 66 26.26 2.26 -2.07
N TYR A 67 24.99 2.27 -1.70
CA TYR A 67 24.49 2.00 -0.35
C TYR A 67 23.63 0.74 -0.41
N GLU A 68 23.97 -0.26 0.39
CA GLU A 68 23.26 -1.55 0.43
C GLU A 68 22.36 -1.64 1.67
N GLY A 69 21.25 -2.36 1.53
CA GLY A 69 20.34 -2.61 2.62
C GLY A 69 19.31 -3.69 2.31
N ASP A 70 18.49 -4.03 3.30
CA ASP A 70 17.42 -5.02 3.12
C ASP A 70 16.21 -4.45 2.37
N MET A 71 15.92 -3.18 2.58
CA MET A 71 14.76 -2.46 2.05
C MET A 71 15.12 -0.99 1.83
N VAL A 72 14.39 -0.31 0.94
CA VAL A 72 14.48 1.13 0.71
C VAL A 72 13.08 1.75 0.80
N LEU A 73 13.01 2.94 1.41
CA LEU A 73 11.84 3.81 1.39
C LEU A 73 12.11 4.98 0.45
N CYS A 74 11.33 5.09 -0.63
CA CYS A 74 11.40 6.19 -1.57
C CYS A 74 10.40 7.28 -1.17
N THR A 75 10.89 8.47 -0.85
CA THR A 75 10.06 9.64 -0.47
C THR A 75 10.24 10.82 -1.43
N VAL A 76 10.74 10.56 -2.64
CA VAL A 76 11.02 11.62 -3.60
C VAL A 76 9.71 12.22 -4.13
N PRO A 77 9.66 13.54 -4.42
CA PRO A 77 8.43 14.17 -4.89
C PRO A 77 7.91 13.56 -6.20
N LEU A 78 6.59 13.63 -6.40
CA LEU A 78 5.95 13.11 -7.61
C LEU A 78 6.50 13.77 -8.89
N GLY A 79 6.87 15.06 -8.83
CA GLY A 79 7.55 15.75 -9.94
C GLY A 79 8.86 15.07 -10.35
N VAL A 80 9.66 14.61 -9.37
CA VAL A 80 10.91 13.86 -9.60
C VAL A 80 10.64 12.46 -10.15
N LEU A 81 9.61 11.77 -9.66
CA LEU A 81 9.21 10.49 -10.25
C LEU A 81 8.76 10.63 -11.71
N LYS A 82 8.02 11.70 -12.03
CA LYS A 82 7.55 11.99 -13.39
C LYS A 82 8.67 12.34 -14.37
N SER A 83 9.76 12.94 -13.91
CA SER A 83 10.88 13.31 -14.78
C SER A 83 11.73 12.12 -15.20
N GLY A 84 11.61 10.97 -14.50
CA GLY A 84 12.44 9.80 -14.76
C GLY A 84 13.90 9.97 -14.33
N ALA A 85 14.20 10.96 -13.48
CA ALA A 85 15.56 11.24 -13.00
C ALA A 85 16.19 10.08 -12.20
N ILE A 86 15.37 9.19 -11.64
CA ILE A 86 15.81 8.02 -10.88
C ILE A 86 15.52 6.76 -11.68
N LYS A 87 16.57 5.98 -11.95
CA LYS A 87 16.46 4.67 -12.61
C LYS A 87 16.13 3.58 -11.60
N PHE A 88 15.00 2.91 -11.76
CA PHE A 88 14.64 1.72 -10.98
C PHE A 88 15.08 0.44 -11.70
N ILE A 89 15.69 -0.51 -10.99
CA ILE A 89 16.19 -1.77 -11.56
C ILE A 89 15.78 -2.95 -10.66
N PRO A 90 14.86 -3.84 -11.09
CA PRO A 90 14.12 -3.79 -12.36
C PRO A 90 13.19 -2.57 -12.46
N GLU A 91 12.64 -2.32 -13.65
CA GLU A 91 11.65 -1.26 -13.89
C GLU A 91 10.47 -1.38 -12.90
N LEU A 92 9.87 -0.24 -12.55
CA LEU A 92 8.64 -0.24 -11.75
C LEU A 92 7.49 -0.92 -12.52
N PRO A 93 6.56 -1.60 -11.82
CA PRO A 93 5.39 -2.20 -12.47
C PRO A 93 4.59 -1.17 -13.27
N GLN A 94 4.07 -1.57 -14.44
CA GLN A 94 3.35 -0.67 -15.35
C GLN A 94 2.22 0.09 -14.65
N ARG A 95 1.46 -0.57 -13.78
CA ARG A 95 0.38 0.06 -13.01
C ARG A 95 0.87 1.26 -12.18
N LYS A 96 2.08 1.17 -11.60
CA LYS A 96 2.69 2.26 -10.83
C LYS A 96 3.18 3.38 -11.75
N LEU A 97 3.81 3.04 -12.88
CA LEU A 97 4.22 4.02 -13.89
C LEU A 97 3.02 4.81 -14.44
N ASP A 98 1.90 4.13 -14.69
CA ASP A 98 0.68 4.78 -15.16
C ASP A 98 0.08 5.71 -14.09
N GLY A 99 0.10 5.30 -12.81
CA GLY A 99 -0.30 6.15 -11.69
C GLY A 99 0.57 7.40 -11.55
N ILE A 100 1.91 7.25 -11.64
CA ILE A 100 2.87 8.37 -11.69
C ILE A 100 2.50 9.31 -12.84
N LYS A 101 2.17 8.79 -14.01
CA LYS A 101 1.83 9.58 -15.19
C LYS A 101 0.49 10.32 -15.03
N ARG A 102 -0.55 9.64 -14.54
CA ARG A 102 -1.92 10.16 -14.43
C ARG A 102 -2.07 11.25 -13.38
N LEU A 103 -1.49 11.08 -12.19
CA LEU A 103 -1.60 12.08 -11.13
C LEU A 103 -1.06 13.44 -11.61
N GLY A 104 -1.73 14.51 -11.21
CA GLY A 104 -1.25 15.87 -11.47
C GLY A 104 -0.15 16.25 -10.49
N PHE A 105 0.74 17.15 -10.90
CA PHE A 105 1.69 17.80 -10.01
C PHE A 105 1.65 19.30 -10.29
N GLY A 106 1.12 20.05 -9.33
CA GLY A 106 0.77 21.46 -9.47
C GLY A 106 1.95 22.39 -9.28
N LEU A 107 1.72 23.69 -9.45
CA LEU A 107 2.71 24.72 -9.21
C LEU A 107 2.08 25.93 -8.52
N LEU A 108 2.68 26.35 -7.41
CA LEU A 108 2.37 27.56 -6.68
C LEU A 108 3.67 28.14 -6.13
N ASN A 109 3.89 29.43 -6.32
CA ASN A 109 5.07 30.13 -5.87
C ASN A 109 4.72 31.30 -4.94
N LYS A 110 5.74 31.83 -4.27
CA LYS A 110 5.62 32.88 -3.26
C LYS A 110 6.68 33.95 -3.46
N VAL A 111 6.33 35.19 -3.16
CA VAL A 111 7.26 36.31 -2.97
C VAL A 111 7.15 36.76 -1.53
N ALA A 112 8.16 36.45 -0.73
CA ALA A 112 8.26 36.90 0.65
C ALA A 112 9.04 38.21 0.72
N MET A 113 8.54 39.19 1.47
CA MET A 113 9.16 40.51 1.63
C MET A 113 9.15 40.90 3.11
N LEU A 114 10.34 41.16 3.64
CA LEU A 114 10.54 41.72 4.96
C LEU A 114 10.66 43.24 4.83
N PHE A 115 9.83 44.00 5.55
CA PHE A 115 9.83 45.46 5.53
C PHE A 115 10.49 46.05 6.79
N PRO A 116 10.78 47.36 6.84
CA PRO A 116 11.25 48.01 8.07
C PRO A 116 10.16 48.22 9.13
N ARG A 117 8.88 48.25 8.72
CA ARG A 117 7.72 48.41 9.60
C ARG A 117 6.49 47.77 8.99
N VAL A 118 5.53 47.40 9.83
CA VAL A 118 4.20 47.00 9.36
C VAL A 118 3.48 48.27 8.92
N PHE A 119 3.00 48.29 7.67
CA PHE A 119 2.19 49.39 7.11
C PHE A 119 0.78 48.95 6.72
N TRP A 120 0.46 47.67 6.89
CA TRP A 120 -0.86 47.09 6.62
C TRP A 120 -1.60 46.82 7.95
N SER A 121 -2.92 46.59 7.89
CA SER A 121 -3.68 46.16 9.08
C SER A 121 -3.27 44.73 9.48
N THR A 122 -3.12 44.50 10.78
CA THR A 122 -2.87 43.17 11.37
C THR A 122 -4.13 42.52 11.92
N ASP A 123 -5.31 43.14 11.71
CA ASP A 123 -6.60 42.57 12.14
C ASP A 123 -7.07 41.45 11.20
N ILE A 124 -6.52 41.40 9.99
CA ILE A 124 -6.76 40.37 8.98
C ILE A 124 -5.44 39.71 8.58
N ASP A 125 -5.45 38.39 8.51
CA ASP A 125 -4.25 37.62 8.12
C ASP A 125 -3.98 37.69 6.61
N THR A 126 -4.99 38.06 5.82
CA THR A 126 -4.87 38.12 4.36
C THR A 126 -5.62 39.29 3.73
N PHE A 127 -5.16 39.72 2.55
CA PHE A 127 -5.91 40.59 1.66
C PHE A 127 -5.65 40.23 0.19
N GLY A 128 -6.64 40.46 -0.66
CA GLY A 128 -6.60 40.10 -2.08
C GLY A 128 -6.21 41.27 -3.00
N HIS A 129 -5.74 40.92 -4.19
CA HIS A 129 -5.56 41.82 -5.32
C HIS A 129 -6.18 41.19 -6.56
N LEU A 130 -7.05 41.94 -7.24
CA LEU A 130 -7.75 41.48 -8.43
C LEU A 130 -7.09 42.04 -9.68
N SER A 131 -6.83 41.17 -10.65
CA SER A 131 -6.37 41.55 -11.98
C SER A 131 -7.56 41.72 -12.92
N ASP A 132 -7.56 42.80 -13.71
CA ASP A 132 -8.54 43.02 -14.78
C ASP A 132 -8.33 42.03 -15.96
N ASP A 133 -7.11 41.49 -16.10
CA ASP A 133 -6.80 40.45 -17.08
C ASP A 133 -7.05 39.06 -16.46
N PRO A 134 -8.04 38.28 -16.96
CA PRO A 134 -8.33 36.94 -16.47
C PRO A 134 -7.18 35.95 -16.64
N SER A 135 -6.28 36.18 -17.59
CA SER A 135 -5.10 35.31 -17.80
C SER A 135 -4.06 35.48 -16.68
N ARG A 136 -4.05 36.64 -16.02
CA ARG A 136 -3.16 37.00 -14.91
C ARG A 136 -3.82 36.88 -13.54
N ARG A 137 -5.03 36.30 -13.45
CA ARG A 137 -5.81 36.18 -12.21
C ARG A 137 -5.10 35.51 -11.02
N GLY A 138 -4.06 34.73 -11.28
CA GLY A 138 -3.26 34.05 -10.25
C GLY A 138 -1.95 34.77 -9.91
N GLU A 139 -1.67 35.92 -10.51
CA GLU A 139 -0.45 36.69 -10.31
C GLU A 139 -0.60 37.64 -9.12
N PHE A 140 0.15 37.39 -8.05
CA PHE A 140 0.15 38.21 -6.82
C PHE A 140 -1.27 38.49 -6.29
N PHE A 141 -2.15 37.50 -6.39
CA PHE A 141 -3.59 37.67 -6.18
C PHE A 141 -4.01 37.68 -4.70
N LEU A 142 -3.15 37.14 -3.83
CA LEU A 142 -3.41 36.99 -2.40
C LEU A 142 -2.14 37.26 -1.61
N PHE A 143 -2.27 38.09 -0.58
CA PHE A 143 -1.20 38.46 0.33
C PHE A 143 -1.49 37.90 1.72
N TYR A 144 -0.48 37.30 2.34
CA TYR A 144 -0.50 36.83 3.72
C TYR A 144 0.36 37.71 4.59
N SER A 145 -0.23 38.24 5.66
CA SER A 145 0.48 38.88 6.75
C SER A 145 1.04 37.81 7.69
N TYR A 146 2.35 37.79 7.86
CA TYR A 146 3.02 36.98 8.89
C TYR A 146 3.42 37.82 10.10
N ALA A 147 2.97 39.07 10.19
CA ALA A 147 3.39 40.02 11.22
C ALA A 147 3.20 39.49 12.66
N THR A 148 2.04 38.88 12.90
CA THR A 148 1.63 38.36 14.21
C THR A 148 2.30 37.03 14.59
N VAL A 149 2.84 36.29 13.61
CA VAL A 149 3.37 34.92 13.82
C VAL A 149 4.88 34.82 13.64
N ALA A 150 5.45 35.57 12.69
CA ALA A 150 6.89 35.62 12.46
C ALA A 150 7.61 36.59 13.43
N GLY A 151 6.86 37.42 14.17
CA GLY A 151 7.42 38.41 15.09
C GLY A 151 8.08 39.60 14.38
N GLY A 152 7.75 39.85 13.11
CA GLY A 152 8.32 40.93 12.31
C GLY A 152 7.49 41.23 11.06
N PRO A 153 7.70 42.39 10.41
CA PRO A 153 6.90 42.89 9.28
C PRO A 153 7.14 42.11 7.98
N LEU A 154 6.68 40.85 7.96
CA LEU A 154 6.80 39.92 6.85
C LEU A 154 5.46 39.80 6.12
N LEU A 155 5.48 40.05 4.81
CA LEU A 155 4.35 39.87 3.91
C LEU A 155 4.71 38.87 2.81
N ILE A 156 3.78 37.99 2.45
CA ILE A 156 3.98 37.00 1.39
C ILE A 156 2.89 37.13 0.33
N ALA A 157 3.29 37.42 -0.91
CA ALA A 157 2.40 37.39 -2.08
C ALA A 157 2.40 36.00 -2.73
N LEU A 158 1.23 35.50 -3.12
CA LEU A 158 1.08 34.20 -3.79
C LEU A 158 1.00 34.33 -5.31
N VAL A 159 1.58 33.35 -6.00
CA VAL A 159 1.48 33.20 -7.46
C VAL A 159 0.99 31.79 -7.77
N ALA A 160 -0.17 31.68 -8.42
CA ALA A 160 -0.87 30.42 -8.66
C ALA A 160 -1.39 30.29 -10.10
N GLY A 161 -1.86 29.10 -10.47
CA GLY A 161 -2.44 28.84 -11.78
C GLY A 161 -1.43 29.03 -12.92
N GLU A 162 -1.89 29.51 -14.08
CA GLU A 162 -1.01 29.69 -15.26
C GLU A 162 0.08 30.74 -15.00
N ALA A 163 -0.22 31.76 -14.19
CA ALA A 163 0.75 32.78 -13.79
C ALA A 163 1.96 32.18 -13.08
N ALA A 164 1.80 31.09 -12.32
CA ALA A 164 2.91 30.44 -11.62
C ALA A 164 3.96 29.85 -12.58
N HIS A 165 3.56 29.43 -13.79
CA HIS A 165 4.48 28.93 -14.81
C HIS A 165 5.26 30.07 -15.46
N ASN A 166 4.59 31.16 -15.82
CA ASN A 166 5.26 32.36 -16.36
C ASN A 166 6.20 32.98 -15.33
N PHE A 167 5.82 32.91 -14.05
CA PHE A 167 6.60 33.43 -12.95
C PHE A 167 7.96 32.74 -12.84
N GLU A 168 8.10 31.44 -13.12
CA GLU A 168 9.37 30.70 -13.02
C GLU A 168 10.51 31.31 -13.85
N THR A 169 10.20 31.96 -14.97
CA THR A 169 11.19 32.60 -15.86
C THR A 169 11.33 34.10 -15.61
N MET A 170 10.51 34.69 -14.73
CA MET A 170 10.55 36.10 -14.39
C MET A 170 11.79 36.41 -13.51
N PRO A 171 12.55 37.48 -13.78
CA PRO A 171 13.59 37.95 -12.87
C PRO A 171 13.02 38.28 -11.47
N PRO A 172 13.69 37.88 -10.36
CA PRO A 172 13.19 38.19 -9.01
C PRO A 172 13.00 39.69 -8.73
N THR A 173 13.82 40.55 -9.32
CA THR A 173 13.72 42.01 -9.21
C THR A 173 12.41 42.54 -9.80
N ASP A 174 11.99 41.98 -10.93
CA ASP A 174 10.77 42.38 -11.63
C ASP A 174 9.55 41.95 -10.84
N ALA A 175 9.58 40.73 -10.29
CA ALA A 175 8.56 40.23 -9.38
C ALA A 175 8.37 41.15 -8.18
N VAL A 176 9.45 41.52 -7.50
CA VAL A 176 9.41 42.43 -6.35
C VAL A 176 8.87 43.80 -6.76
N THR A 177 9.30 44.32 -7.91
CA THR A 177 8.84 45.61 -8.43
C THR A 177 7.32 45.60 -8.67
N LEU A 178 6.80 44.57 -9.32
CA LEU A 178 5.36 44.40 -9.57
C LEU A 178 4.58 44.30 -8.26
N VAL A 179 5.08 43.53 -7.30
CA VAL A 179 4.44 43.41 -6.00
C VAL A 179 4.43 44.75 -5.25
N LEU A 180 5.52 45.51 -5.28
CA LEU A 180 5.56 46.85 -4.66
C LEU A 180 4.62 47.83 -5.36
N GLN A 181 4.49 47.78 -6.68
CA GLN A 181 3.52 48.59 -7.41
C GLN A 181 2.08 48.29 -6.97
N ILE A 182 1.74 47.01 -6.78
CA ILE A 182 0.43 46.59 -6.26
C ILE A 182 0.22 47.15 -4.85
N LEU A 183 1.18 46.96 -3.95
CA LEU A 183 1.08 47.45 -2.57
C LEU A 183 0.94 48.97 -2.50
N LYS A 184 1.74 49.71 -3.29
CA LYS A 184 1.63 51.17 -3.39
C LYS A 184 0.26 51.59 -3.91
N GLY A 185 -0.24 50.93 -4.95
CA GLY A 185 -1.59 51.17 -5.48
C GLY A 185 -2.71 50.91 -4.47
N ILE A 186 -2.52 50.00 -3.52
CA ILE A 186 -3.47 49.73 -2.43
C ILE A 186 -3.37 50.78 -1.32
N PHE A 187 -2.16 51.05 -0.82
CA PHE A 187 -1.95 51.74 0.45
C PHE A 187 -1.66 53.24 0.32
N GLU A 188 -0.96 53.70 -0.72
CA GLU A 188 -0.65 55.13 -0.89
C GLU A 188 -1.90 56.01 -1.06
N PRO A 189 -2.97 55.59 -1.78
CA PRO A 189 -4.23 56.35 -1.82
C PRO A 189 -4.90 56.53 -0.46
N GLN A 190 -4.55 55.70 0.52
CA GLN A 190 -5.03 55.78 1.91
C GLN A 190 -4.12 56.68 2.78
N GLY A 191 -3.10 57.32 2.19
CA GLY A 191 -2.11 58.13 2.90
C GLY A 191 -1.04 57.30 3.63
N ILE A 192 -0.91 56.00 3.29
CA ILE A 192 0.05 55.10 3.91
C ILE A 192 1.28 54.95 3.01
N ASP A 193 2.43 55.38 3.52
CA ASP A 193 3.74 55.23 2.84
C ASP A 193 4.23 53.78 2.88
N VAL A 194 4.44 53.19 1.69
CA VAL A 194 4.95 51.83 1.50
C VAL A 194 6.48 51.87 1.34
N PRO A 195 7.24 51.45 2.35
CA PRO A 195 8.70 51.46 2.29
C PRO A 195 9.24 50.37 1.37
N ASP A 196 10.48 50.52 0.93
CA ASP A 196 11.20 49.44 0.27
C ASP A 196 11.47 48.28 1.24
N PRO A 197 11.43 47.02 0.75
CA PRO A 197 11.70 45.86 1.58
C PRO A 197 13.19 45.77 1.94
N ILE A 198 13.48 45.34 3.16
CA ILE A 198 14.83 45.03 3.66
C ILE A 198 15.37 43.78 2.96
N GLN A 199 14.52 42.77 2.79
CA GLN A 199 14.91 41.49 2.21
C GLN A 199 13.74 40.88 1.45
N THR A 200 14.05 40.22 0.34
CA THR A 200 13.06 39.54 -0.50
C THR A 200 13.51 38.13 -0.86
N VAL A 201 12.54 37.22 -1.02
CA VAL A 201 12.77 35.85 -1.48
C VAL A 201 11.64 35.45 -2.43
N CYS A 202 11.99 34.99 -3.63
CA CYS A 202 11.05 34.41 -4.59
C CYS A 202 11.26 32.90 -4.65
N THR A 203 10.21 32.10 -4.46
CA THR A 203 10.30 30.65 -4.65
C THR A 203 10.21 30.28 -6.13
N ARG A 204 10.81 29.12 -6.46
CA ARG A 204 10.92 28.57 -7.81
C ARG A 204 10.75 27.04 -7.76
N TRP A 205 9.56 26.59 -7.35
CA TRP A 205 9.32 25.17 -7.11
C TRP A 205 9.31 24.33 -8.38
N GLY A 206 8.93 24.93 -9.52
CA GLY A 206 8.86 24.23 -10.81
C GLY A 206 10.24 23.94 -11.40
N THR A 207 11.22 24.81 -11.13
CA THR A 207 12.60 24.68 -11.63
C THR A 207 13.57 24.09 -10.59
N ASP A 208 13.16 23.97 -9.32
CA ASP A 208 13.89 23.21 -8.30
C ASP A 208 14.00 21.73 -8.72
N SER A 209 15.23 21.27 -8.97
CA SER A 209 15.54 19.90 -9.41
C SER A 209 15.12 18.80 -8.44
N PHE A 210 14.90 19.13 -7.17
CA PHE A 210 14.50 18.17 -6.14
C PHE A 210 12.99 18.14 -5.89
N SER A 211 12.24 19.08 -6.49
CA SER A 211 10.79 19.20 -6.33
C SER A 211 10.08 19.02 -7.67
N LEU A 212 10.46 19.79 -8.70
CA LEU A 212 9.86 19.84 -10.04
C LEU A 212 8.35 20.14 -10.03
N GLY A 213 7.95 21.01 -9.11
CA GLY A 213 6.57 21.40 -8.83
C GLY A 213 6.34 21.57 -7.33
N SER A 214 5.08 21.82 -6.96
CA SER A 214 4.68 22.10 -5.58
C SER A 214 4.12 20.85 -4.88
N TYR A 215 2.95 20.39 -5.30
CA TYR A 215 2.27 19.23 -4.71
C TYR A 215 1.29 18.58 -5.68
N SER A 216 0.91 17.34 -5.38
CA SER A 216 0.01 16.55 -6.21
C SER A 216 -1.42 17.09 -6.29
N HIS A 217 -2.14 16.72 -7.35
CA HIS A 217 -3.59 16.92 -7.47
C HIS A 217 -4.21 15.80 -8.31
N VAL A 218 -5.53 15.59 -8.15
CA VAL A 218 -6.25 14.64 -8.99
C VAL A 218 -6.51 15.26 -10.35
N ALA A 219 -5.68 14.90 -11.33
CA ALA A 219 -5.79 15.43 -12.69
C ALA A 219 -6.92 14.77 -13.49
N VAL A 220 -7.31 15.38 -14.61
CA VAL A 220 -8.25 14.76 -15.57
C VAL A 220 -7.75 13.37 -15.97
N GLY A 221 -8.59 12.36 -15.75
CA GLY A 221 -8.27 10.95 -16.02
C GLY A 221 -7.60 10.21 -14.87
N ALA A 222 -7.32 10.87 -13.75
CA ALA A 222 -6.85 10.26 -12.51
C ALA A 222 -7.99 10.11 -11.49
N SER A 223 -7.76 9.31 -10.45
CA SER A 223 -8.63 9.19 -9.28
C SER A 223 -7.82 9.01 -8.00
N GLY A 224 -8.50 8.95 -6.85
CA GLY A 224 -7.85 8.63 -5.58
C GLY A 224 -7.14 7.28 -5.54
N ASP A 225 -7.53 6.35 -6.39
CA ASP A 225 -6.89 5.03 -6.49
C ASP A 225 -5.44 5.17 -6.96
N ASP A 226 -5.09 6.23 -7.69
CA ASP A 226 -3.72 6.48 -8.13
C ASP A 226 -2.77 6.81 -6.97
N TYR A 227 -3.27 7.46 -5.90
CA TYR A 227 -2.49 7.65 -4.66
C TYR A 227 -2.24 6.32 -3.96
N ASP A 228 -3.25 5.45 -3.92
CA ASP A 228 -3.15 4.11 -3.32
C ASP A 228 -2.15 3.23 -4.10
N ILE A 229 -2.22 3.28 -5.45
CA ILE A 229 -1.25 2.62 -6.34
C ILE A 229 0.17 3.13 -6.10
N LEU A 230 0.33 4.44 -5.89
CA LEU A 230 1.65 5.02 -5.65
C LEU A 230 2.24 4.53 -4.31
N ALA A 231 1.41 4.33 -3.29
CA ALA A 231 1.81 3.79 -1.98
C ALA A 231 2.20 2.30 -2.01
N GLU A 232 1.73 1.51 -2.99
CA GLU A 232 2.02 0.06 -3.05
C GLU A 232 3.53 -0.23 -3.04
N CYS A 233 4.01 -1.10 -2.15
CA CYS A 233 5.39 -1.59 -2.19
C CYS A 233 5.64 -2.50 -3.39
N VAL A 234 6.90 -2.62 -3.83
CA VAL A 234 7.30 -3.48 -4.95
C VAL A 234 8.47 -4.39 -4.58
N GLY A 235 8.68 -5.43 -5.39
CA GLY A 235 9.78 -6.39 -5.20
C GLY A 235 9.63 -7.26 -3.95
N ASP A 236 8.41 -7.71 -3.62
CA ASP A 236 8.11 -8.46 -2.38
C ASP A 236 8.48 -7.67 -1.10
N GLY A 237 8.10 -6.39 -1.07
CA GLY A 237 8.39 -5.48 0.05
C GLY A 237 9.87 -5.17 0.18
N ARG A 238 10.55 -4.87 -0.94
CA ARG A 238 11.94 -4.38 -0.97
C ARG A 238 12.01 -2.87 -1.18
N LEU A 239 11.10 -2.33 -1.99
CA LEU A 239 11.02 -0.90 -2.27
C LEU A 239 9.62 -0.39 -1.88
N PHE A 240 9.59 0.54 -0.93
CA PHE A 240 8.39 1.18 -0.39
C PHE A 240 8.31 2.64 -0.84
N PHE A 241 7.11 3.22 -0.78
CA PHE A 241 6.86 4.60 -1.19
C PHE A 241 6.07 5.35 -0.12
N ALA A 242 6.61 6.48 0.33
CA ALA A 242 5.93 7.43 1.19
C ALA A 242 6.05 8.84 0.61
N GLY A 243 5.42 9.82 1.26
CA GLY A 243 5.36 11.20 0.82
C GLY A 243 3.93 11.62 0.51
N GLU A 244 3.75 12.92 0.28
CA GLU A 244 2.43 13.55 0.09
C GLU A 244 1.59 12.87 -1.00
N ALA A 245 2.24 12.46 -2.10
CA ALA A 245 1.58 11.81 -3.23
C ALA A 245 1.28 10.31 -3.02
N THR A 246 1.36 9.80 -1.79
CA THR A 246 1.09 8.39 -1.45
C THR A 246 -0.05 8.23 -0.46
N THR A 247 -0.84 9.28 -0.22
CA THR A 247 -1.99 9.22 0.68
C THR A 247 -3.23 9.78 0.01
N ARG A 248 -4.24 8.91 -0.18
CA ARG A 248 -5.50 9.31 -0.81
C ARG A 248 -6.31 10.32 0.00
N ARG A 249 -6.26 10.21 1.33
CA ARG A 249 -7.09 11.00 2.25
C ARG A 249 -6.52 12.37 2.58
N TYR A 250 -5.20 12.50 2.49
CA TYR A 250 -4.49 13.71 2.89
C TYR A 250 -3.39 14.08 1.88
N PRO A 251 -3.66 14.08 0.56
CA PRO A 251 -2.64 14.43 -0.44
C PRO A 251 -2.19 15.88 -0.25
N ALA A 252 -1.09 16.29 -0.88
CA ALA A 252 -0.65 17.69 -0.96
C ALA A 252 -0.39 18.41 0.39
N THR A 253 -0.28 17.67 1.50
CA THR A 253 -0.14 18.24 2.84
C THR A 253 1.08 17.71 3.59
N MET A 254 1.60 18.52 4.53
CA MET A 254 2.68 18.08 5.43
C MET A 254 2.25 16.95 6.36
N HIS A 255 1.03 17.01 6.91
CA HIS A 255 0.52 15.96 7.78
C HIS A 255 0.30 14.66 7.00
N GLY A 256 -0.17 14.74 5.76
CA GLY A 256 -0.25 13.60 4.83
C GLY A 256 1.10 12.94 4.58
N ALA A 257 2.14 13.74 4.30
CA ALA A 257 3.50 13.24 4.18
C ALA A 257 3.97 12.55 5.48
N PHE A 258 3.73 13.18 6.64
CA PHE A 258 4.11 12.62 7.94
C PHE A 258 3.44 11.26 8.22
N VAL A 259 2.11 11.17 8.06
CA VAL A 259 1.38 9.91 8.32
C VAL A 259 1.73 8.81 7.32
N SER A 260 2.06 9.17 6.07
CA SER A 260 2.56 8.21 5.08
C SER A 260 3.92 7.62 5.48
N GLY A 261 4.78 8.41 6.12
CA GLY A 261 6.05 7.93 6.67
C GLY A 261 5.84 6.93 7.81
N LEU A 262 4.91 7.24 8.73
CA LEU A 262 4.54 6.31 9.81
C LEU A 262 3.95 5.00 9.26
N ARG A 263 3.10 5.09 8.24
CA ARG A 263 2.51 3.94 7.54
C ARG A 263 3.61 3.02 6.99
N GLU A 264 4.55 3.58 6.23
CA GLU A 264 5.60 2.76 5.63
C GLU A 264 6.62 2.24 6.64
N ALA A 265 6.92 2.98 7.71
CA ALA A 265 7.74 2.45 8.80
C ALA A 265 7.12 1.17 9.42
N ALA A 266 5.80 1.16 9.64
CA ALA A 266 5.08 -0.01 10.15
C ALA A 266 5.08 -1.16 9.13
N ASN A 267 4.83 -0.87 7.84
CA ASN A 267 4.86 -1.87 6.77
C ASN A 267 6.26 -2.51 6.64
N MET A 268 7.32 -1.70 6.64
CA MET A 268 8.69 -2.18 6.56
C MET A 268 9.04 -3.08 7.76
N ALA A 269 8.64 -2.69 8.98
CA ALA A 269 8.81 -3.52 10.17
C ALA A 269 8.07 -4.86 10.05
N HIS A 270 6.84 -4.86 9.52
CA HIS A 270 6.07 -6.07 9.28
C HIS A 270 6.77 -7.00 8.28
N HIS A 271 7.24 -6.46 7.15
CA HIS A 271 7.96 -7.23 6.13
C HIS A 271 9.30 -7.77 6.64
N ALA A 272 10.04 -7.00 7.45
CA ALA A 272 11.26 -7.46 8.10
C ALA A 272 10.99 -8.65 9.03
N ASN A 273 9.96 -8.56 9.87
CA ASN A 273 9.55 -9.63 10.77
C ASN A 273 9.11 -10.88 10.00
N ALA A 274 8.31 -10.72 8.96
CA ALA A 274 7.85 -11.83 8.12
C ALA A 274 9.03 -12.54 7.43
N ARG A 275 10.02 -11.79 6.91
CA ARG A 275 11.26 -12.37 6.35
C ARG A 275 12.10 -13.09 7.40
N ALA A 276 12.27 -12.51 8.58
CA ALA A 276 13.00 -13.14 9.68
C ALA A 276 12.34 -14.46 10.11
N LEU A 277 11.00 -14.52 10.14
CA LEU A 277 10.25 -15.74 10.42
C LEU A 277 10.43 -16.79 9.32
N LYS A 278 10.36 -16.41 8.03
CA LYS A 278 10.65 -17.32 6.90
C LYS A 278 12.06 -17.89 6.99
N LEU A 279 13.08 -17.05 7.23
CA LEU A 279 14.46 -17.48 7.41
C LEU A 279 14.63 -18.41 8.62
N LYS A 280 13.92 -18.16 9.73
CA LYS A 280 13.91 -19.08 10.89
C LYS A 280 13.27 -20.42 10.55
N VAL A 281 12.22 -20.44 9.74
CA VAL A 281 11.58 -21.67 9.26
C VAL A 281 12.46 -22.41 8.25
N GLU A 282 13.17 -21.70 7.37
CA GLU A 282 14.11 -22.30 6.40
C GLU A 282 15.41 -22.79 7.05
N ARG A 283 15.91 -22.09 8.09
CA ARG A 283 17.07 -22.51 8.91
C ARG A 283 16.69 -23.52 9.99
N SER A 284 15.42 -23.60 10.33
CA SER A 284 14.82 -24.70 11.08
C SER A 284 13.97 -25.55 10.15
N PRO A 285 14.53 -26.15 9.07
CA PRO A 285 13.82 -27.19 8.37
C PRO A 285 13.82 -28.36 9.33
N SER A 286 12.87 -28.38 10.26
CA SER A 286 12.53 -29.63 10.90
C SER A 286 12.24 -30.56 9.73
N LYS A 287 12.98 -31.66 9.64
CA LYS A 287 12.83 -32.69 8.60
C LYS A 287 11.36 -33.15 8.43
N ASN A 288 10.46 -32.76 9.33
CA ASN A 288 9.03 -33.04 9.35
C ASN A 288 8.17 -32.30 8.32
N THR A 289 8.43 -31.05 7.91
CA THR A 289 7.40 -30.32 7.13
C THR A 289 7.23 -30.85 5.69
N GLN A 290 8.34 -31.22 5.04
CA GLN A 290 8.31 -31.86 3.72
C GLN A 290 7.82 -33.33 3.79
N LEU A 291 8.18 -34.05 4.86
CA LEU A 291 7.64 -35.39 5.15
C LEU A 291 6.12 -35.34 5.38
N CYS A 292 5.60 -34.32 6.07
CA CYS A 292 4.17 -34.19 6.40
C CYS A 292 3.30 -33.74 5.21
N ALA A 293 3.87 -33.09 4.19
CA ALA A 293 3.15 -32.74 2.97
C ALA A 293 2.89 -33.97 2.08
N SER A 294 3.91 -34.82 1.86
CA SER A 294 3.73 -36.10 1.20
C SER A 294 2.85 -37.04 2.04
N LEU A 295 2.98 -37.00 3.36
CA LEU A 295 2.16 -37.79 4.27
C LEU A 295 0.67 -37.51 4.15
N LEU A 296 0.28 -36.24 4.08
CA LEU A 296 -1.13 -35.89 4.07
C LEU A 296 -1.78 -36.36 2.77
N ALA A 297 -1.11 -36.19 1.64
CA ALA A 297 -1.56 -36.72 0.36
C ALA A 297 -1.71 -38.24 0.41
N ASP A 298 -0.77 -38.94 1.05
CA ASP A 298 -0.82 -40.41 1.24
C ASP A 298 -2.00 -40.86 2.10
N LEU A 299 -2.28 -40.17 3.21
CA LEU A 299 -3.38 -40.48 4.10
C LEU A 299 -4.74 -40.32 3.41
N PHE A 300 -4.89 -39.30 2.57
CA PHE A 300 -6.12 -39.08 1.80
C PHE A 300 -6.28 -39.98 0.57
N ARG A 301 -5.36 -40.94 0.32
CA ARG A 301 -5.61 -42.04 -0.63
C ARG A 301 -6.62 -43.06 -0.11
N ASP A 302 -6.81 -43.13 1.21
CA ASP A 302 -7.77 -44.02 1.88
C ASP A 302 -8.48 -43.23 3.00
N PRO A 303 -9.46 -42.36 2.65
CA PRO A 303 -10.17 -41.55 3.63
C PRO A 303 -11.10 -42.40 4.52
N ASP A 304 -11.32 -41.96 5.76
CA ASP A 304 -12.22 -42.65 6.69
C ASP A 304 -13.70 -42.34 6.39
N LEU A 305 -13.99 -41.17 5.82
CA LEU A 305 -15.30 -40.80 5.26
C LEU A 305 -15.10 -40.09 3.93
N GLU A 306 -15.96 -40.37 2.95
CA GLU A 306 -15.99 -39.66 1.67
C GLU A 306 -17.44 -39.40 1.25
N PHE A 307 -17.74 -38.16 0.85
CA PHE A 307 -19.06 -37.75 0.40
C PHE A 307 -18.96 -36.53 -0.52
N GLY A 308 -19.38 -36.68 -1.78
CA GLY A 308 -19.22 -35.62 -2.78
C GLY A 308 -17.75 -35.23 -2.95
N SER A 309 -17.45 -33.94 -2.90
CA SER A 309 -16.09 -33.40 -3.00
C SER A 309 -15.31 -33.40 -1.66
N PHE A 310 -15.86 -34.01 -0.61
CA PHE A 310 -15.33 -33.99 0.75
C PHE A 310 -14.75 -35.34 1.14
N ALA A 311 -13.57 -35.32 1.76
CA ALA A 311 -12.93 -36.49 2.35
C ALA A 311 -12.46 -36.16 3.76
N VAL A 312 -12.64 -37.07 4.71
CA VAL A 312 -12.24 -36.88 6.12
C VAL A 312 -11.30 -38.02 6.53
N ILE A 313 -10.24 -37.67 7.26
CA ILE A 313 -9.41 -38.64 7.98
C ILE A 313 -9.41 -38.29 9.47
N PHE A 314 -9.35 -39.32 10.31
CA PHE A 314 -9.29 -39.15 11.76
C PHE A 314 -8.52 -40.28 12.42
N ASP A 315 -8.06 -40.03 13.65
CA ASP A 315 -7.40 -41.04 14.47
C ASP A 315 -8.44 -42.05 14.98
N ARG A 316 -8.27 -43.33 14.65
CA ARG A 316 -9.25 -44.35 15.03
C ARG A 316 -9.09 -44.78 16.48
N LYS A 317 -7.98 -44.45 17.16
CA LYS A 317 -7.82 -44.66 18.61
C LYS A 317 -8.76 -43.78 19.42
N THR A 318 -9.06 -42.59 18.92
CA THR A 318 -10.06 -41.67 19.50
C THR A 318 -11.43 -41.81 18.84
N SER A 319 -11.70 -42.92 18.13
CA SER A 319 -12.94 -43.12 17.36
C SER A 319 -14.22 -43.21 18.21
N SER A 320 -14.14 -43.24 19.53
CA SER A 320 -15.30 -43.14 20.42
C SER A 320 -15.57 -41.71 20.91
N ASP A 321 -14.62 -40.77 20.75
CA ASP A 321 -14.75 -39.39 21.24
C ASP A 321 -15.39 -38.48 20.17
N PRO A 322 -16.59 -37.91 20.41
CA PRO A 322 -17.23 -36.99 19.47
C PRO A 322 -16.45 -35.67 19.28
N LYS A 323 -15.62 -35.28 20.26
CA LYS A 323 -14.83 -34.04 20.23
C LYS A 323 -13.45 -34.21 19.61
N SER A 324 -13.04 -35.43 19.26
CA SER A 324 -11.74 -35.69 18.64
C SER A 324 -11.59 -34.88 17.35
N THR A 325 -10.44 -34.25 17.15
CA THR A 325 -10.14 -33.45 15.96
C THR A 325 -9.93 -34.35 14.74
N VAL A 326 -10.55 -33.98 13.62
CA VAL A 326 -10.46 -34.65 12.33
C VAL A 326 -9.93 -33.68 11.27
N ILE A 327 -9.34 -34.21 10.20
CA ILE A 327 -8.87 -33.41 9.08
C ILE A 327 -9.82 -33.61 7.91
N LEU A 328 -10.45 -32.51 7.47
CA LEU A 328 -11.27 -32.45 6.28
C LEU A 328 -10.42 -32.00 5.09
N ARG A 329 -10.61 -32.62 3.93
CA ARG A 329 -10.18 -32.16 2.60
C ARG A 329 -11.40 -31.89 1.73
N VAL A 330 -11.41 -30.76 1.05
CA VAL A 330 -12.36 -30.42 -0.01
C VAL A 330 -11.59 -30.31 -1.32
N THR A 331 -12.06 -31.03 -2.34
CA THR A 331 -11.49 -30.99 -3.69
C THR A 331 -12.30 -30.05 -4.57
N LEU A 332 -11.66 -28.99 -5.07
CA LEU A 332 -12.27 -27.99 -5.94
C LEU A 332 -11.70 -28.17 -7.36
N GLY A 333 -12.59 -28.32 -8.35
CA GLY A 333 -12.21 -28.46 -9.75
C GLY A 333 -12.06 -29.92 -10.20
N GLY A 334 -13.06 -30.39 -10.95
CA GLY A 334 -13.13 -31.70 -11.60
C GLY A 334 -14.37 -31.74 -12.49
N ALA A 335 -14.29 -32.41 -13.64
CA ALA A 335 -15.38 -32.46 -14.61
C ALA A 335 -16.69 -32.97 -13.96
N ARG A 336 -17.76 -32.17 -14.06
CA ARG A 336 -19.12 -32.60 -13.69
C ARG A 336 -19.47 -33.85 -14.49
N LYS A 337 -19.79 -34.96 -13.81
CA LYS A 337 -20.62 -36.02 -14.43
C LYS A 337 -21.95 -35.36 -14.83
N LYS A 338 -22.24 -35.40 -16.13
CA LYS A 338 -23.48 -34.87 -16.73
C LYS A 338 -24.71 -35.35 -15.95
N GLY A 339 -25.53 -34.40 -15.53
CA GLY A 339 -26.86 -34.63 -14.99
C GLY A 339 -27.64 -33.32 -14.95
N SER A 340 -28.57 -33.18 -15.89
CA SER A 340 -29.68 -32.23 -16.02
C SER A 340 -29.39 -30.72 -16.01
N VAL A 341 -29.89 -30.08 -17.07
CA VAL A 341 -29.92 -28.64 -17.36
C VAL A 341 -30.96 -27.97 -16.48
N ASP A 342 -30.68 -26.75 -16.02
CA ASP A 342 -31.65 -25.66 -16.09
C ASP A 342 -30.96 -24.31 -16.21
N GLN A 343 -31.42 -23.53 -17.19
CA GLN A 343 -30.96 -22.20 -17.55
C GLN A 343 -31.61 -21.17 -16.63
N GLN A 344 -30.83 -20.19 -16.16
CA GLN A 344 -31.33 -18.82 -16.00
C GLN A 344 -30.15 -17.82 -15.97
N HIS A 345 -30.40 -16.66 -16.57
CA HIS A 345 -29.44 -15.65 -17.01
C HIS A 345 -28.88 -14.82 -15.86
N SER A 346 -27.58 -14.46 -15.89
CA SER A 346 -27.09 -13.09 -15.65
C SER A 346 -25.56 -12.97 -15.80
N ASN A 347 -25.13 -11.86 -16.40
CA ASN A 347 -23.79 -11.39 -16.77
C ASN A 347 -22.59 -11.80 -15.89
N LYS A 348 -21.74 -12.70 -16.38
CA LYS A 348 -20.34 -12.86 -15.91
C LYS A 348 -19.36 -13.14 -17.06
N PRO A 349 -18.90 -12.13 -17.84
CA PRO A 349 -17.88 -12.36 -18.87
C PRO A 349 -16.45 -12.41 -18.31
N LEU A 350 -16.17 -11.74 -17.18
CA LEU A 350 -14.80 -11.57 -16.69
C LEU A 350 -14.26 -12.80 -15.91
N PHE A 351 -15.14 -13.48 -15.18
CA PHE A 351 -14.75 -14.66 -14.37
C PHE A 351 -14.53 -15.90 -15.25
N GLN A 352 -15.30 -16.06 -16.33
CA GLN A 352 -15.13 -17.16 -17.27
C GLN A 352 -13.89 -17.04 -18.15
N GLN A 353 -13.46 -15.81 -18.48
CA GLN A 353 -12.20 -15.59 -19.22
C GLN A 353 -10.94 -15.86 -18.37
N LEU A 354 -10.97 -15.56 -17.06
CA LEU A 354 -9.88 -15.93 -16.15
C LEU A 354 -9.86 -17.45 -15.86
N GLN A 355 -11.02 -18.09 -15.88
CA GLN A 355 -11.15 -19.52 -15.61
C GLN A 355 -10.77 -20.40 -16.83
N SER A 356 -10.91 -19.90 -18.06
CA SER A 356 -10.54 -20.65 -19.27
C SER A 356 -9.03 -20.72 -19.52
N HIS A 357 -8.26 -19.74 -19.03
CA HIS A 357 -6.81 -19.66 -19.28
C HIS A 357 -5.93 -20.44 -18.28
N TYR A 358 -6.48 -20.89 -17.14
CA TYR A 358 -5.69 -21.52 -16.06
C TYR A 358 -6.19 -22.91 -15.60
N ASN A 359 -7.40 -23.35 -16.00
CA ASN A 359 -8.01 -24.60 -15.50
C ASN A 359 -8.16 -25.71 -16.55
N GLN A 360 -7.07 -26.04 -17.24
CA GLN A 360 -6.94 -27.38 -17.78
C GLN A 360 -5.93 -28.16 -16.92
N GLN A 361 -6.49 -28.95 -16.00
CA GLN A 361 -5.88 -30.11 -15.29
C GLN A 361 -5.25 -29.95 -13.89
N GLN A 362 -5.66 -29.02 -13.02
CA GLN A 362 -5.30 -29.14 -11.59
C GLN A 362 -6.52 -29.13 -10.66
N GLN A 363 -6.72 -30.25 -9.96
CA GLN A 363 -7.63 -30.33 -8.81
C GLN A 363 -7.01 -29.53 -7.65
N LEU A 364 -7.73 -28.56 -7.12
CA LEU A 364 -7.28 -27.80 -5.96
C LEU A 364 -7.78 -28.45 -4.67
N HIS A 365 -6.88 -28.84 -3.77
CA HIS A 365 -7.26 -29.36 -2.46
C HIS A 365 -7.10 -28.28 -1.38
N VAL A 366 -8.19 -28.03 -0.65
CA VAL A 366 -8.20 -27.20 0.56
C VAL A 366 -8.61 -28.03 1.76
N TYR A 367 -8.25 -27.58 2.96
CA TYR A 367 -8.36 -28.37 4.18
C TYR A 367 -8.92 -27.54 5.32
N SER A 368 -9.43 -28.22 6.34
CA SER A 368 -9.70 -27.63 7.64
C SER A 368 -9.72 -28.68 8.76
N LEU A 369 -9.73 -28.23 10.01
CA LEU A 369 -9.90 -29.06 11.20
C LEU A 369 -11.34 -28.95 11.70
N LEU A 370 -11.96 -30.09 11.96
CA LEU A 370 -13.30 -30.18 12.53
C LEU A 370 -13.27 -31.09 13.77
N SER A 371 -14.31 -31.03 14.60
CA SER A 371 -14.61 -32.15 15.49
C SER A 371 -15.23 -33.30 14.70
N ARG A 372 -15.09 -34.52 15.22
CA ARG A 372 -15.69 -35.71 14.59
C ARG A 372 -17.20 -35.62 14.49
N GLN A 373 -17.86 -35.07 15.51
CA GLN A 373 -19.30 -34.79 15.45
C GLN A 373 -19.65 -33.86 14.29
N GLN A 374 -18.95 -32.73 14.13
CA GLN A 374 -19.20 -31.79 13.03
C GLN A 374 -18.98 -32.43 11.65
N ALA A 375 -18.00 -33.33 11.50
CA ALA A 375 -17.77 -34.03 10.25
C ALA A 375 -18.91 -35.03 9.90
N LEU A 376 -19.48 -35.69 10.91
CA LEU A 376 -20.65 -36.54 10.73
C LEU A 376 -21.90 -35.71 10.42
N GLU A 377 -22.12 -34.60 11.11
CA GLU A 377 -23.20 -33.65 10.81
C GLU A 377 -23.12 -33.12 9.37
N LEU A 378 -21.91 -32.77 8.92
CA LEU A 378 -21.67 -32.29 7.55
C LEU A 378 -22.02 -33.33 6.49
N ARG A 379 -21.81 -34.63 6.78
CA ARG A 379 -22.16 -35.74 5.87
C ARG A 379 -23.67 -35.83 5.65
N GLU A 380 -24.46 -35.58 6.70
CA GLU A 380 -25.93 -35.68 6.67
C GLU A 380 -26.61 -34.46 6.03
N VAL A 381 -25.86 -33.38 5.75
CA VAL A 381 -26.38 -32.21 5.04
C VAL A 381 -26.82 -32.60 3.63
N ARG A 382 -28.11 -32.40 3.34
CA ARG A 382 -28.73 -32.59 2.02
C ARG A 382 -28.56 -31.35 1.14
N GLY A 383 -28.68 -31.52 -0.17
CA GLY A 383 -28.57 -30.42 -1.15
C GLY A 383 -27.22 -30.32 -1.86
N GLY A 384 -26.37 -31.36 -1.80
CA GLY A 384 -25.12 -31.44 -2.54
C GLY A 384 -23.97 -30.62 -1.95
N ASP A 385 -22.89 -30.51 -2.70
CA ASP A 385 -21.63 -29.94 -2.20
C ASP A 385 -21.70 -28.44 -1.92
N GLU A 386 -22.55 -27.70 -2.64
CA GLU A 386 -22.78 -26.27 -2.40
C GLU A 386 -23.42 -26.04 -1.02
N MET A 387 -24.44 -26.84 -0.65
CA MET A 387 -25.07 -26.75 0.67
C MET A 387 -24.15 -27.19 1.79
N ARG A 388 -23.25 -28.16 1.54
CA ARG A 388 -22.21 -28.56 2.50
C ARG A 388 -21.15 -27.48 2.69
N LEU A 389 -20.69 -26.84 1.62
CA LEU A 389 -19.77 -25.70 1.69
C LEU A 389 -20.39 -24.53 2.46
N HIS A 390 -21.65 -24.20 2.17
CA HIS A 390 -22.38 -23.18 2.91
C HIS A 390 -22.52 -23.55 4.39
N HIS A 391 -22.88 -24.79 4.72
CA HIS A 391 -22.96 -25.24 6.11
C HIS A 391 -21.61 -25.09 6.83
N LEU A 392 -20.51 -25.45 6.17
CA LEU A 392 -19.17 -25.39 6.75
C LEU A 392 -18.71 -23.94 7.02
N CYS A 393 -18.88 -23.05 6.05
CA CYS A 393 -18.45 -21.66 6.18
C CYS A 393 -19.39 -20.83 7.06
N GLU A 394 -20.71 -20.92 6.84
CA GLU A 394 -21.69 -20.02 7.45
C GLU A 394 -22.26 -20.56 8.77
N LYS A 395 -22.47 -21.88 8.89
CA LYS A 395 -23.01 -22.45 10.15
C LYS A 395 -21.94 -22.86 11.13
N LEU A 396 -20.85 -23.49 10.66
CA LEU A 396 -19.75 -23.91 11.52
C LEU A 396 -18.68 -22.82 11.71
N GLY A 397 -18.70 -21.76 10.89
CA GLY A 397 -17.73 -20.65 10.98
C GLY A 397 -16.30 -21.06 10.59
N VAL A 398 -16.15 -22.15 9.84
CA VAL A 398 -14.85 -22.77 9.59
C VAL A 398 -14.23 -22.22 8.31
N LYS A 399 -12.96 -21.79 8.40
CA LYS A 399 -12.18 -21.35 7.24
C LYS A 399 -11.52 -22.54 6.55
N LEU A 400 -11.59 -22.55 5.22
CA LEU A 400 -10.83 -23.48 4.38
C LEU A 400 -9.48 -22.87 4.04
N VAL A 401 -8.41 -23.65 4.20
CA VAL A 401 -7.03 -23.20 4.00
C VAL A 401 -6.26 -24.19 3.12
N GLY A 402 -5.22 -23.72 2.43
CA GLY A 402 -4.25 -24.64 1.81
C GLY A 402 -3.48 -25.43 2.88
N ARG A 403 -2.77 -26.50 2.47
CA ARG A 403 -1.97 -27.34 3.40
C ARG A 403 -1.08 -26.55 4.37
N ARG A 404 -0.44 -25.47 3.89
CA ARG A 404 0.44 -24.61 4.70
C ARG A 404 -0.31 -23.82 5.78
N GLY A 405 -1.62 -23.61 5.62
CA GLY A 405 -2.46 -22.87 6.58
C GLY A 405 -3.04 -23.71 7.71
N LEU A 406 -2.91 -25.04 7.69
CA LEU A 406 -3.44 -25.93 8.74
C LEU A 406 -2.71 -25.81 10.10
N GLY A 407 -1.50 -25.27 10.11
CA GLY A 407 -0.71 -25.05 11.34
C GLY A 407 -0.24 -26.33 12.04
N SER A 408 0.39 -26.15 13.21
CA SER A 408 1.02 -27.22 13.99
C SER A 408 0.03 -28.20 14.65
N SER A 409 -1.18 -27.75 14.99
CA SER A 409 -2.23 -28.61 15.56
C SER A 409 -2.63 -29.74 14.61
N ALA A 410 -2.63 -29.47 13.30
CA ALA A 410 -2.89 -30.51 12.30
C ALA A 410 -1.73 -31.51 12.18
N ASP A 411 -0.48 -31.07 12.35
CA ASP A 411 0.68 -31.95 12.22
C ASP A 411 0.69 -33.07 13.29
N ALA A 412 0.21 -32.78 14.50
CA ALA A 412 0.02 -33.78 15.56
C ALA A 412 -1.03 -34.85 15.17
N VAL A 413 -2.15 -34.43 14.62
CA VAL A 413 -3.22 -35.34 14.14
C VAL A 413 -2.70 -36.20 12.98
N ILE A 414 -2.01 -35.58 12.01
CA ILE A 414 -1.38 -36.26 10.87
C ILE A 414 -0.39 -37.34 11.33
N ALA A 415 0.46 -37.02 12.30
CA ALA A 415 1.44 -37.95 12.85
C ALA A 415 0.76 -39.14 13.57
N SER A 416 -0.29 -38.87 14.36
CA SER A 416 -1.03 -39.92 15.06
C SER A 416 -1.69 -40.91 14.09
N ILE A 417 -2.40 -40.38 13.08
CA ILE A 417 -3.07 -41.20 12.05
C ILE A 417 -2.04 -42.04 11.27
N LYS A 418 -0.87 -41.48 10.93
CA LYS A 418 0.19 -42.22 10.23
C LYS A 418 0.75 -43.36 11.09
N ALA A 419 1.02 -43.10 12.37
CA ALA A 419 1.53 -44.12 13.27
C ALA A 419 0.55 -45.31 13.39
N GLU A 420 -0.75 -45.02 13.42
CA GLU A 420 -1.79 -46.05 13.44
C GLU A 420 -1.85 -46.86 12.12
N ARG A 421 -1.92 -46.17 10.97
CA ARG A 421 -2.03 -46.82 9.66
C ARG A 421 -0.75 -47.57 9.25
N GLY A 422 0.41 -47.14 9.74
CA GLY A 422 1.71 -47.78 9.51
C GLY A 422 1.85 -49.15 10.19
N ASN A 423 1.31 -49.31 11.40
CA ASN A 423 1.39 -50.57 12.17
C ASN A 423 0.57 -51.73 11.56
N ARG A 424 -0.34 -51.46 10.61
CA ARG A 424 -1.11 -52.50 9.93
C ARG A 424 -0.37 -53.19 8.78
N ARG A 425 0.63 -52.55 8.16
CA ARG A 425 1.37 -53.16 7.04
C ARG A 425 2.35 -54.25 7.47
N SER A 426 2.69 -54.35 8.76
CA SER A 426 3.56 -55.40 9.32
C SER A 426 2.79 -56.57 9.96
N GLY A 427 1.45 -56.58 9.91
CA GLY A 427 0.61 -57.51 10.69
C GLY A 427 -0.22 -58.53 9.90
N SER A 428 -0.12 -58.60 8.57
CA SER A 428 -0.95 -59.52 7.76
C SER A 428 -0.15 -60.30 6.72
N SER A 429 0.83 -61.11 7.15
CA SER A 429 1.37 -62.20 6.33
C SER A 429 2.15 -63.22 7.16
N SER A 430 1.46 -64.05 7.94
CA SER A 430 1.91 -65.43 8.24
C SER A 430 0.90 -66.12 9.16
N LEU A 431 -0.09 -66.80 8.59
CA LEU A 431 -0.86 -67.85 9.27
C LEU A 431 -1.51 -68.71 8.19
N SER A 432 -0.70 -69.54 7.53
CA SER A 432 -1.15 -70.69 6.73
C SER A 432 0.07 -71.50 6.29
N MET A 433 0.01 -72.81 6.53
CA MET A 433 0.91 -73.90 6.11
C MET A 433 2.24 -74.08 6.86
N LYS A 434 2.23 -75.03 7.81
CA LYS A 434 2.99 -76.28 7.63
C LYS A 434 2.39 -77.42 8.48
N SER A 435 1.97 -78.45 7.78
CA SER A 435 1.58 -79.77 8.26
C SER A 435 2.81 -80.68 8.33
N LEU A 436 2.84 -81.54 9.35
CA LEU A 436 3.49 -82.85 9.51
C LEU A 436 4.85 -83.18 8.85
N MET A 437 5.83 -83.55 9.71
CA MET A 437 6.64 -84.79 9.70
C MET A 437 7.24 -84.93 11.13
N ILE A 438 6.79 -85.83 12.01
CA ILE A 438 7.14 -87.26 12.20
C ILE A 438 8.63 -87.53 12.46
N GLY A 439 8.88 -88.12 13.64
CA GLY A 439 10.09 -88.69 14.22
C GLY A 439 10.04 -88.44 15.74
N GLU A 440 9.72 -89.37 16.64
CA GLU A 440 9.65 -90.83 16.65
C GLU A 440 8.26 -91.38 17.03
#